data_AF-A0A0L0LHZ0-F1
#
_entry.id   AF-A0A0L0LHZ0-F1
#
_cell.length_a   1.000
_cell.length_b   1.000
_cell.length_c   1.000
_cell.angle_alpha   90.00
_cell.angle_beta   90.00
_cell.angle_gamma   90.00
#
_symmetry.space_group_name_H-M   'P 1'
#
loop_
_entity.id
_entity.type
_entity.pdbx_description
1 polymer ?
#
loop_
_entity_poly.entity_id
_entity_poly.type
_entity_poly.pdbx_seq_one_letter_code
_entity_poly.pdbx_strand_id
1 'polypeptide(L)'
;MEKVGSAPKPGDTIYLDTELYVSHGVDDVIGGKAVIKEVLQAYGAIFITTELDPLAQYRWENGLELEQERLKQKFGDSWAHFEPDLRPEFND
;
A
#
# COMPACT_ATOMS: atom_id res chain seq x y z
N MET A 1 3.50 -20.81 16.02
CA MET A 1 2.52 -19.90 15.40
C MET A 1 2.61 -20.13 13.91
N GLU A 2 1.60 -20.75 13.31
CA GLU A 2 1.50 -20.86 11.85
C GLU A 2 1.29 -19.45 11.29
N LYS A 3 2.23 -18.98 10.46
CA LYS A 3 2.00 -17.80 9.62
C LYS A 3 0.97 -18.21 8.56
N VAL A 4 -0.30 -17.87 8.79
CA VAL A 4 -1.34 -17.98 7.76
C VAL A 4 -1.25 -16.73 6.90
N GLY A 5 -0.80 -16.92 5.66
CA GLY A 5 -0.69 -15.91 4.61
C GLY A 5 0.42 -16.32 3.66
N SER A 6 0.08 -16.88 2.51
CA SER A 6 1.07 -17.17 1.45
C SER A 6 1.90 -15.93 1.15
N ALA A 7 3.19 -16.12 0.82
CA ALA A 7 4.03 -15.02 0.34
C ALA A 7 3.31 -14.28 -0.81
N PRO A 8 3.37 -12.93 -0.84
CA PRO A 8 2.68 -12.14 -1.85
C PRO A 8 3.25 -12.45 -3.22
N LYS A 9 2.43 -12.37 -4.26
CA LYS A 9 2.85 -12.52 -5.65
C LYS A 9 2.22 -11.45 -6.54
N PRO A 10 2.83 -11.14 -7.70
CA PRO A 10 2.21 -10.28 -8.70
C PRO A 10 0.78 -10.75 -9.06
N GLY A 11 -0.13 -9.80 -9.19
CA GLY A 11 -1.55 -10.02 -9.47
C GLY A 11 -2.43 -10.27 -8.24
N ASP A 12 -1.85 -10.49 -7.05
CA ASP A 12 -2.64 -10.57 -5.82
C ASP A 12 -3.28 -9.21 -5.51
N THR A 13 -4.48 -9.23 -4.94
CA THR A 13 -5.13 -8.05 -4.39
C THR A 13 -4.84 -7.96 -2.90
N ILE A 14 -4.32 -6.82 -2.47
CA ILE A 14 -4.03 -6.49 -1.07
C ILE A 14 -4.72 -5.18 -0.69
N TYR A 15 -4.70 -4.85 0.58
CA TYR A 15 -5.17 -3.56 1.08
C TYR A 15 -4.00 -2.67 1.48
N LEU A 16 -4.03 -1.42 1.01
CA LEU A 16 -3.15 -0.33 1.44
C LEU A 16 -3.88 0.56 2.44
N ASP A 17 -3.15 1.21 3.35
CA ASP A 17 -3.73 2.25 4.21
C ASP A 17 -3.75 3.61 3.49
N THR A 18 -4.43 4.57 4.10
CA THR A 18 -4.39 5.97 3.68
C THR A 18 -3.05 6.58 4.08
N GLU A 19 -2.39 7.24 3.13
CA GLU A 19 -1.14 7.97 3.31
C GLU A 19 -1.39 9.43 2.93
N LEU A 20 -1.31 10.33 3.91
CA LEU A 20 -1.50 11.78 3.71
C LEU A 20 -0.22 12.51 4.11
N TYR A 21 0.29 13.33 3.20
CA TYR A 21 1.54 14.05 3.34
C TYR A 21 1.28 15.50 3.74
N VAL A 22 2.03 15.97 4.73
CA VAL A 22 1.89 17.35 5.20
C VAL A 22 2.54 18.37 4.25
N SER A 23 3.57 17.96 3.52
CA SER A 23 4.36 18.84 2.63
C SER A 23 4.51 18.30 1.21
N HIS A 24 3.81 17.21 0.87
CA HIS A 24 3.82 16.63 -0.47
C HIS A 24 2.45 16.03 -0.82
N GLY A 25 1.40 16.83 -0.56
CA GLY A 25 0.01 16.42 -0.69
C GLY A 25 -0.38 15.96 -2.10
N VAL A 26 0.39 16.32 -3.13
CA VAL A 26 0.27 15.78 -4.49
C VAL A 26 0.40 14.26 -4.55
N ASP A 27 1.03 13.63 -3.55
CA ASP A 27 1.18 12.18 -3.44
C ASP A 27 0.14 11.53 -2.52
N ASP A 28 -0.85 12.26 -2.01
CA ASP A 28 -1.86 11.72 -1.09
C ASP A 28 -2.61 10.52 -1.69
N VAL A 29 -2.73 9.46 -0.89
CA VAL A 29 -3.41 8.21 -1.26
C VAL A 29 -4.52 7.90 -0.25
N ILE A 30 -5.70 7.62 -0.76
CA ILE A 30 -6.78 7.00 0.01
C ILE A 30 -6.64 5.48 -0.08
N GLY A 31 -6.60 4.82 1.09
CA GLY A 31 -6.42 3.38 1.20
C GLY A 31 -7.59 2.56 0.64
N GLY A 32 -7.33 1.27 0.43
CA GLY A 32 -8.26 0.35 -0.21
C GLY A 32 -7.54 -0.79 -0.92
N LYS A 33 -8.27 -1.52 -1.77
CA LYS A 33 -7.72 -2.59 -2.60
C LYS A 33 -6.71 -2.05 -3.59
N ALA A 34 -5.58 -2.73 -3.73
CA ALA A 34 -4.57 -2.50 -4.76
C ALA A 34 -4.05 -3.83 -5.29
N VAL A 35 -3.66 -3.87 -6.57
CA VAL A 35 -3.06 -5.05 -7.20
C VAL A 35 -1.55 -4.97 -7.08
N ILE A 36 -0.93 -6.06 -6.62
CA ILE A 36 0.54 -6.17 -6.59
C ILE A 36 1.06 -6.22 -8.02
N LYS A 37 1.96 -5.30 -8.35
CA LYS A 37 2.65 -5.25 -9.63
C LYS A 37 3.91 -6.11 -9.61
N GLU A 38 4.80 -5.84 -8.66
CA GLU A 38 6.07 -6.56 -8.51
C GLU A 38 6.33 -6.93 -7.06
N VAL A 39 7.09 -8.02 -6.87
CA VAL A 39 7.57 -8.49 -5.58
C VAL A 39 9.09 -8.56 -5.65
N LEU A 40 9.77 -7.78 -4.82
CA LEU A 40 11.21 -7.66 -4.76
C LEU A 40 11.72 -8.22 -3.43
N GLN A 41 12.66 -9.15 -3.48
CA GLN A 41 13.38 -9.60 -2.30
C GLN A 41 14.71 -8.86 -2.20
N ALA A 42 14.82 -7.97 -1.21
CA ALA A 42 16.00 -7.14 -1.00
C ALA A 42 16.30 -7.01 0.50
N TYR A 43 17.58 -6.97 0.86
CA TYR A 43 18.03 -6.76 2.25
C TYR A 43 17.42 -7.72 3.29
N GLY A 44 17.07 -8.94 2.86
CA GLY A 44 16.43 -9.94 3.74
C GLY A 44 14.95 -9.70 4.03
N ALA A 45 14.26 -8.86 3.25
CA ALA A 45 12.82 -8.60 3.34
C ALA A 45 12.17 -8.65 1.96
N ILE A 46 10.85 -8.80 1.95
CA ILE A 46 9.99 -8.67 0.77
C ILE A 46 9.44 -7.25 0.72
N PHE A 47 9.64 -6.62 -0.42
CA PHE A 47 9.02 -5.36 -0.80
C PHE A 47 8.06 -5.63 -1.96
N ILE A 48 6.94 -4.93 -1.97
CA ILE A 48 5.98 -5.00 -3.05
C ILE A 48 5.71 -3.61 -3.60
N THR A 49 5.48 -3.54 -4.90
CA THR A 49 4.92 -2.35 -5.55
C THR A 49 3.50 -2.68 -6.03
N THR A 50 2.70 -1.65 -6.26
CA THR A 50 1.33 -1.85 -6.75
C THR A 50 1.12 -1.24 -8.12
N GLU A 51 0.04 -1.59 -8.79
CA GLU A 51 -0.36 -0.95 -10.04
C GLU A 51 -0.78 0.51 -9.83
N LEU A 52 -1.24 0.88 -8.62
CA LEU A 52 -1.61 2.25 -8.26
C LEU A 52 -0.38 3.16 -8.27
N ASP A 53 0.65 2.78 -7.51
CA ASP A 53 1.93 3.47 -7.48
C ASP A 53 3.08 2.47 -7.66
N PRO A 54 3.67 2.41 -8.87
CA PRO A 54 4.83 1.58 -9.16
C PRO A 54 6.14 2.06 -8.53
N LEU A 55 6.20 3.30 -8.02
CA LEU A 55 7.38 3.89 -7.39
C LEU A 55 7.38 3.65 -5.88
N ALA A 56 6.20 3.60 -5.25
CA ALA A 56 6.06 3.25 -3.85
C ALA A 56 6.38 1.78 -3.59
N GLN A 57 7.21 1.54 -2.56
CA GLN A 57 7.59 0.21 -2.11
C GLN A 57 7.06 -0.02 -0.70
N TYR A 58 6.20 -1.02 -0.55
CA TYR A 58 5.67 -1.43 0.73
C TYR A 58 6.44 -2.63 1.26
N ARG A 59 6.98 -2.51 2.47
CA ARG A 59 7.56 -3.67 3.16
C ARG A 59 6.44 -4.61 3.57
N TRP A 60 6.51 -5.86 3.12
CA TRP A 60 5.49 -6.86 3.41
C TRP A 60 5.56 -7.35 4.87
N GLU A 61 6.73 -7.85 5.29
CA GLU A 61 6.83 -8.50 6.60
C GLU A 61 6.84 -7.52 7.77
N ASN A 62 6.21 -7.95 8.88
CA ASN A 62 6.12 -7.19 10.14
C ASN A 62 5.41 -5.83 10.00
N GLY A 63 4.57 -5.68 8.98
CA GLY A 63 3.78 -4.47 8.74
C GLY A 63 2.56 -4.82 7.92
N LEU A 64 2.64 -4.62 6.61
CA LEU A 64 1.51 -4.73 5.70
C LEU A 64 0.83 -6.11 5.74
N GLU A 65 1.58 -7.20 5.94
CA GLU A 65 1.02 -8.56 6.08
C GLU A 65 0.07 -8.68 7.27
N LEU A 66 0.38 -8.02 8.39
CA LEU A 66 -0.38 -8.11 9.64
C LEU A 66 -1.63 -7.22 9.61
N GLU A 67 -1.61 -6.17 8.79
CA GLU A 67 -2.67 -5.18 8.71
C GLU A 67 -3.79 -5.57 7.74
N GLN A 68 -3.60 -6.60 6.90
CA GLN A 68 -4.55 -6.94 5.82
C GLN A 68 -5.99 -7.13 6.29
N GLU A 69 -6.22 -7.86 7.39
CA GLU A 69 -7.58 -8.07 7.91
C GLU A 69 -8.19 -6.78 8.46
N ARG A 70 -7.40 -5.93 9.15
CA ARG A 70 -7.88 -4.64 9.65
C ARG A 70 -8.22 -3.70 8.49
N LEU A 71 -7.35 -3.61 7.48
CA LEU A 71 -7.55 -2.75 6.32
C LEU A 71 -8.72 -3.21 5.46
N LYS A 72 -8.90 -4.53 5.31
CA LYS A 72 -10.08 -5.12 4.67
C LYS A 72 -11.37 -4.73 5.37
N GLN A 73 -11.41 -4.79 6.71
CA GLN A 73 -12.58 -4.33 7.47
C GLN A 73 -12.83 -2.82 7.32
N LYS A 74 -11.76 -2.03 7.28
CA LYS A 74 -11.83 -0.56 7.15
C LYS A 74 -12.35 -0.13 5.78
N PHE A 75 -11.82 -0.70 4.70
CA PHE A 75 -12.06 -0.23 3.34
C PHE A 75 -13.09 -1.06 2.55
N GLY A 76 -13.37 -2.28 3.00
CA GLY A 76 -14.34 -3.17 2.37
C GLY A 76 -14.02 -3.39 0.89
N ASP A 77 -14.94 -3.00 0.01
CA ASP A 77 -14.78 -3.18 -1.44
C ASP A 77 -14.17 -1.99 -2.18
N SER A 78 -13.73 -0.96 -1.45
CA SER A 78 -13.12 0.24 -2.03
C SER A 78 -11.75 -0.08 -2.63
N TRP A 79 -11.44 0.56 -3.75
CA TRP A 79 -10.11 0.53 -4.37
C TRP A 79 -9.31 1.75 -3.92
N ALA A 80 -8.03 1.52 -3.63
CA ALA A 80 -7.10 2.60 -3.33
C ALA A 80 -6.95 3.52 -4.55
N HIS A 81 -6.79 4.81 -4.31
CA HIS A 81 -6.63 5.82 -5.37
C HIS A 81 -5.87 7.03 -4.83
N PHE A 82 -5.22 7.76 -5.73
CA PHE A 82 -4.67 9.07 -5.41
C PHE A 82 -5.80 10.07 -5.17
N GLU A 83 -5.65 10.89 -4.14
CA GLU A 83 -6.50 12.05 -3.85
C GLU A 83 -5.58 13.24 -3.58
N PRO A 84 -4.92 13.77 -4.62
CA PRO A 84 -3.84 14.74 -4.46
C PRO A 84 -4.36 16.06 -3.89
N ASP A 85 -3.74 16.55 -2.82
CA ASP A 85 -3.93 17.91 -2.34
C ASP A 85 -3.02 18.86 -3.12
N LEU A 86 -3.60 19.59 -4.07
CA LEU A 86 -2.88 20.49 -4.97
C LEU A 86 -2.69 21.91 -4.41
N ARG A 87 -3.10 22.16 -3.18
CA ARG A 87 -2.91 23.47 -2.54
C ARG A 87 -1.41 23.73 -2.34
N PRO A 88 -0.88 24.89 -2.77
CA PRO A 88 0.56 25.16 -2.70
C PRO A 88 1.14 25.00 -1.29
N GLU A 89 0.38 25.36 -0.24
CA GLU A 89 0.84 25.26 1.15
C GLU A 89 1.04 23.83 1.68
N PHE A 90 0.69 22.81 0.90
CA PHE A 90 0.91 21.40 1.20
C PHE A 90 1.91 20.73 0.23
N ASN A 91 2.63 21.51 -0.60
CA ASN A 91 3.56 21.00 -1.62
C ASN A 91 4.82 21.87 -1.70
N ASP A 92 5.71 21.72 -0.71
CA ASP A 92 6.95 22.52 -0.53
C ASP A 92 8.22 21.72 -0.87
#